data_AF-A0A2D2DQ49-F1
#
_entry.id   AF-A0A2D2DQ49-F1
#
_cell.length_a   1.000
_cell.length_b   1.000
_cell.length_c   1.000
_cell.angle_alpha   90.00
_cell.angle_beta   90.00
_cell.angle_gamma   90.00
#
_symmetry.space_group_name_H-M   'P 1'
#
loop_
_entity.id
_entity.type
_entity.pdbx_description
1 polymer ?
#
loop_
_entity_poly.entity_id
_entity_poly.type
_entity_poly.pdbx_seq_one_letter_code
_entity_poly.pdbx_strand_id
1 'polypeptide(L)'
;MHNKEAQEHIIGLEEQLRLAMLTGDVEALDRLISPALLFTTHMGQVIGKEQDLDMHRSGLLKFTAIAVAERQVVADGRLGVISARMSLAGSFGESPFNLDLRCTRTWRAPDDGGQWQILAGHMSLA
;
A
#
# COMPACT_ATOMS: atom_id res chain seq x y z
N MET A 1 7.38 -22.47 1.91
CA MET A 1 7.00 -21.54 3.00
C MET A 1 5.79 -22.10 3.71
N HIS A 2 5.87 -22.20 5.03
CA HIS A 2 4.67 -22.43 5.82
C HIS A 2 3.80 -21.16 5.76
N ASN A 3 2.47 -21.31 5.81
CA ASN A 3 1.51 -20.19 5.69
C ASN A 3 1.85 -18.99 6.62
N LYS A 4 2.35 -19.29 7.83
CA LYS A 4 2.78 -18.27 8.80
C LYS A 4 3.97 -17.42 8.35
N GLU A 5 5.00 -18.03 7.76
CA GLU A 5 6.18 -17.30 7.24
C GLU A 5 5.78 -16.37 6.08
N ALA A 6 4.85 -16.84 5.23
CA ALA A 6 4.29 -16.03 4.15
C ALA A 6 3.52 -14.82 4.69
N GLN A 7 2.69 -15.02 5.71
CA GLN A 7 1.97 -13.92 6.35
C GLN A 7 2.93 -12.90 6.99
N GLU A 8 3.94 -13.36 7.72
CA GLU A 8 4.96 -12.49 8.33
C GLU A 8 5.75 -11.71 7.28
N HIS A 9 6.05 -12.33 6.14
CA HIS A 9 6.70 -11.65 5.01
C HIS A 9 5.83 -10.51 4.45
N ILE A 10 4.53 -10.75 4.22
CA ILE A 10 3.60 -9.71 3.77
C ILE A 10 3.49 -8.58 4.79
N ILE A 11 3.46 -8.88 6.09
CA ILE A 11 3.45 -7.85 7.13
C ILE A 11 4.73 -6.99 7.09
N GLY A 12 5.88 -7.61 6.83
CA GLY A 12 7.15 -6.89 6.65
C GLY A 12 7.14 -5.95 5.43
N LEU A 13 6.61 -6.40 4.29
CA LEU A 13 6.46 -5.58 3.09
C LEU A 13 5.50 -4.40 3.31
N GLU A 14 4.41 -4.63 4.03
CA GLU A 14 3.46 -3.57 4.41
C GLU A 14 4.07 -2.52 5.33
N GLU A 15 4.98 -2.91 6.22
CA GLU A 15 5.70 -1.94 7.05
C GLU A 15 6.70 -1.12 6.23
N GLN A 16 7.40 -1.74 5.27
CA GLN A 16 8.27 -1.00 4.33
C GLN A 16 7.46 0.01 3.52
N LEU A 17 6.30 -0.41 2.99
CA LEU A 17 5.37 0.47 2.29
C LEU A 17 4.92 1.63 3.19
N ARG A 18 4.49 1.33 4.42
CA ARG A 18 4.03 2.35 5.37
C ARG A 18 5.08 3.42 5.63
N LEU A 19 6.34 3.01 5.82
CA LEU A 19 7.45 3.92 6.02
C LEU A 19 7.72 4.76 4.78
N ALA A 20 7.75 4.16 3.59
CA ALA A 20 7.94 4.87 2.33
C ALA A 20 6.83 5.91 2.07
N MET A 21 5.57 5.56 2.33
CA MET A 21 4.43 6.49 2.25
C MET A 21 4.59 7.66 3.23
N LEU A 22 5.02 7.38 4.47
CA LEU A 22 5.17 8.40 5.52
C LEU A 22 6.33 9.36 5.25
N THR A 23 7.45 8.86 4.72
CA THR A 23 8.62 9.69 4.38
C THR A 23 8.53 10.32 2.99
N GLY A 24 7.55 9.92 2.18
CA GLY A 24 7.46 10.34 0.77
C GLY A 24 8.60 9.78 -0.09
N ASP A 25 9.13 8.60 0.25
CA ASP A 25 10.21 7.93 -0.48
C ASP A 25 9.68 7.32 -1.78
N VAL A 26 9.64 8.13 -2.84
CA VAL A 26 9.15 7.73 -4.17
C VAL A 26 9.94 6.57 -4.76
N GLU A 27 11.23 6.45 -4.47
CA GLU A 27 12.08 5.39 -5.01
C GLU A 27 11.76 4.03 -4.35
N ALA A 28 11.53 4.03 -3.03
CA ALA A 28 11.05 2.85 -2.33
C ALA A 28 9.63 2.46 -2.76
N LEU A 29 8.73 3.43 -2.95
CA LEU A 29 7.39 3.18 -3.49
C LEU A 29 7.44 2.58 -4.89
N ASP A 30 8.30 3.12 -5.77
CA ASP A 30 8.48 2.63 -7.13
C ASP A 30 8.87 1.14 -7.17
N ARG A 31 9.75 0.71 -6.25
CA ARG A 31 10.13 -0.69 -6.13
C ARG A 31 9.00 -1.61 -5.64
N LEU A 32 8.20 -1.12 -4.70
CA LEU A 32 7.12 -1.90 -4.06
C LEU A 32 5.84 -1.97 -4.89
N ILE A 33 5.64 -1.08 -5.84
CA ILE A 33 4.41 -0.97 -6.63
C ILE A 33 4.64 -1.56 -8.03
N SER A 34 3.77 -2.49 -8.43
CA SER A 34 3.84 -3.09 -9.76
C SER A 34 3.52 -2.07 -10.84
N PRO A 35 4.22 -2.09 -12.00
CA PRO A 35 3.82 -1.29 -13.16
C PRO A 35 2.40 -1.60 -13.66
N ALA A 36 1.86 -2.78 -13.32
CA ALA A 36 0.50 -3.19 -13.66
C ALA A 36 -0.52 -2.89 -12.53
N LEU A 37 -0.22 -1.97 -11.62
CA LEU A 37 -1.08 -1.64 -10.48
C LEU A 37 -2.53 -1.35 -10.89
N LEU A 38 -3.46 -2.01 -10.21
CA LEU A 38 -4.88 -1.66 -10.20
C LEU A 38 -5.31 -1.23 -8.80
N PHE A 39 -5.32 0.07 -8.51
CA PHE A 39 -5.68 0.58 -7.19
C PHE A 39 -6.98 1.38 -7.20
N THR A 40 -7.96 0.97 -6.39
CA THR A 40 -9.22 1.73 -6.22
C THR A 40 -9.14 2.62 -4.99
N THR A 41 -9.29 3.94 -5.16
CA THR A 41 -9.29 4.91 -4.07
C THR A 41 -10.61 4.91 -3.31
N HIS A 42 -10.66 5.60 -2.15
CA HIS A 42 -11.86 5.75 -1.32
C HIS A 42 -12.98 6.54 -2.01
N MET A 43 -12.68 7.22 -3.12
CA MET A 43 -13.67 7.89 -3.98
C MET A 43 -14.17 6.99 -5.12
N GLY A 44 -13.72 5.73 -5.19
CA GLY A 44 -14.08 4.77 -6.24
C GLY A 44 -13.31 4.95 -7.55
N GLN A 45 -12.30 5.84 -7.58
CA GLN A 45 -11.45 6.03 -8.75
C GLN A 45 -10.43 4.92 -8.84
N VAL A 46 -10.20 4.40 -10.05
CA VAL A 46 -9.13 3.44 -10.31
C VAL A 46 -7.90 4.19 -10.82
N ILE A 47 -6.77 4.02 -10.14
CA ILE A 47 -5.49 4.63 -10.49
C ILE A 47 -4.41 3.56 -10.70
N GLY A 48 -3.45 3.88 -11.56
CA GLY A 48 -2.24 3.09 -11.78
C GLY A 48 -1.03 3.63 -11.03
N LYS A 49 0.11 2.94 -11.19
CA LYS A 49 1.37 3.23 -10.49
C LYS A 49 1.84 4.67 -10.67
N GLU A 50 1.95 5.14 -11.91
CA GLU A 50 2.49 6.49 -12.18
C GLU A 50 1.65 7.59 -11.51
N GLN A 51 0.33 7.43 -11.51
CA GLN A 51 -0.56 8.38 -10.84
C GLN A 51 -0.34 8.39 -9.32
N ASP A 52 -0.17 7.21 -8.71
CA ASP A 52 0.15 7.08 -7.30
C ASP A 52 1.50 7.74 -6.96
N LEU A 53 2.55 7.39 -7.70
CA LEU A 53 3.88 7.95 -7.51
C LEU A 53 3.92 9.46 -7.75
N ASP A 54 3.20 9.98 -8.74
CA ASP A 54 3.15 11.41 -9.03
C ASP A 54 2.49 12.22 -7.92
N MET A 55 1.47 11.66 -7.23
CA MET A 55 0.89 12.29 -6.05
C MET A 55 1.93 12.47 -4.93
N HIS A 56 2.78 11.47 -4.73
CA HIS A 56 3.88 11.55 -3.76
C HIS A 56 5.01 12.48 -4.23
N ARG A 57 5.45 12.34 -5.49
CA ARG A 57 6.56 13.10 -6.11
C ARG A 57 6.29 14.59 -6.16
N SER A 58 5.06 14.98 -6.50
CA SER A 58 4.64 16.39 -6.51
C SER A 58 4.44 16.95 -5.10
N GLY A 59 4.38 16.09 -4.08
CA GLY A 59 3.97 16.46 -2.73
C GLY A 59 2.49 16.83 -2.64
N LEU A 60 1.69 16.49 -3.65
CA LEU A 60 0.23 16.63 -3.62
C LEU A 60 -0.34 15.78 -2.49
N LEU A 61 0.16 14.56 -2.29
CA LEU A 61 -0.19 13.73 -1.14
C LEU A 61 0.98 13.68 -0.15
N LYS A 62 0.73 14.10 1.09
CA LYS A 62 1.70 14.00 2.19
C LYS A 62 1.04 13.40 3.40
N PHE A 63 1.64 12.34 3.94
CA PHE A 63 1.21 11.76 5.20
C PHE A 63 2.03 12.32 6.36
N THR A 64 1.37 12.64 7.45
CA THR A 64 2.01 13.02 8.73
C THR A 64 1.86 11.93 9.78
N ALA A 65 0.83 11.08 9.66
CA ALA A 65 0.68 9.89 10.48
C ALA A 65 -0.02 8.77 9.70
N ILE A 66 0.46 7.54 9.90
CA ILE A 66 -0.17 6.31 9.41
C ILE A 66 -0.13 5.29 10.53
N ALA A 67 -1.29 5.01 11.13
CA ALA A 67 -1.46 3.97 12.14
C ALA A 67 -2.26 2.80 11.56
N VAL A 68 -1.87 1.57 11.90
CA VAL A 68 -2.43 0.34 11.31
C VAL A 68 -2.95 -0.60 12.41
N ALA A 69 -4.17 -1.08 12.25
CA ALA A 69 -4.85 -1.99 13.17
C ALA A 69 -5.63 -3.08 12.41
N GLU A 70 -6.17 -4.07 13.14
CA GLU A 70 -7.10 -5.08 12.62
C GLU A 70 -6.60 -5.84 11.36
N ARG A 71 -5.32 -6.19 11.33
CA ARG A 71 -4.72 -6.87 10.17
C ARG A 71 -5.31 -8.27 9.99
N GLN A 72 -5.70 -8.59 8.76
CA GLN A 72 -6.07 -9.92 8.29
C GLN A 72 -5.18 -10.25 7.10
N VAL A 73 -4.47 -11.38 7.15
CA VAL A 73 -3.51 -11.76 6.10
C VAL A 73 -3.76 -13.19 5.63
N VAL A 74 -3.81 -13.37 4.31
CA VAL A 74 -3.81 -14.68 3.65
C VAL A 74 -2.66 -14.69 2.67
N ALA A 75 -1.73 -15.64 2.79
CA ALA A 75 -0.56 -15.67 1.93
C ALA A 75 -0.09 -17.09 1.63
N ASP A 76 0.53 -17.26 0.46
CA ASP A 76 1.25 -18.46 0.06
C ASP A 76 2.64 -18.07 -0.50
N GLY A 77 3.30 -18.99 -1.19
CA GLY A 77 4.64 -18.75 -1.74
C GLY A 77 4.70 -17.78 -2.93
N ARG A 78 3.57 -17.33 -3.47
CA ARG A 78 3.49 -16.48 -4.68
C ARG A 78 2.52 -15.30 -4.55
N LEU A 79 1.52 -15.40 -3.69
CA LEU A 79 0.48 -14.39 -3.51
C LEU A 79 0.28 -14.09 -2.03
N GLY A 80 0.00 -12.81 -1.74
CA GLY A 80 -0.35 -12.34 -0.41
C GLY A 80 -1.49 -11.35 -0.50
N VAL A 81 -2.50 -11.48 0.34
CA VAL A 81 -3.58 -10.51 0.48
C VAL A 81 -3.62 -10.07 1.93
N ILE A 82 -3.59 -8.76 2.15
CA ILE A 82 -3.78 -8.16 3.45
C ILE A 82 -4.96 -7.20 3.41
N SER A 83 -5.79 -7.25 4.45
CA SER A 83 -6.79 -6.22 4.75
C SER A 83 -6.47 -5.64 6.12
N ALA A 84 -6.35 -4.32 6.22
CA ALA A 84 -6.04 -3.64 7.47
C ALA A 84 -6.84 -2.35 7.61
N ARG A 85 -7.19 -2.00 8.84
CA ARG A 85 -7.74 -0.69 9.17
C ARG A 85 -6.58 0.30 9.34
N MET A 86 -6.68 1.44 8.68
CA MET A 86 -5.63 2.46 8.61
C MET A 86 -6.21 3.81 9.03
N SER A 87 -5.68 4.37 10.11
CA SER A 87 -5.90 5.77 10.47
C SER A 87 -4.81 6.61 9.83
N LEU A 88 -5.22 7.51 8.94
CA LEU A 88 -4.36 8.35 8.11
C LEU A 88 -4.56 9.82 8.46
N ALA A 89 -3.49 10.54 8.72
CA ALA A 89 -3.48 11.99 8.78
C ALA A 89 -2.46 12.56 7.80
N GLY A 90 -2.79 13.69 7.19
CA GLY A 90 -1.95 14.29 6.16
C GLY A 90 -2.60 15.47 5.47
N SER A 91 -2.11 15.77 4.27
CA SER A 91 -2.68 16.77 3.38
C SER A 91 -2.76 16.27 1.94
N PHE A 92 -3.82 16.67 1.25
CA PHE A 92 -3.97 16.58 -0.19
C PHE A 92 -3.99 17.99 -0.77
N GLY A 93 -2.89 18.41 -1.41
CA GLY A 93 -2.62 19.81 -1.72
C GLY A 93 -2.59 20.65 -0.44
N GLU A 94 -3.40 21.70 -0.39
CA GLU A 94 -3.54 22.56 0.78
C GLU A 94 -4.61 22.06 1.77
N SER A 95 -5.35 21.01 1.42
CA SER A 95 -6.46 20.50 2.24
C SER A 95 -5.96 19.42 3.22
N PRO A 96 -5.97 19.66 4.54
CA PRO A 96 -5.65 18.62 5.51
C PRO A 96 -6.75 17.56 5.54
N PHE A 97 -6.37 16.33 5.86
CA PHE A 97 -7.33 15.24 6.07
C PHE A 97 -6.98 14.43 7.32
N ASN A 98 -8.01 13.80 7.87
CA ASN A 98 -7.92 12.73 8.84
C ASN A 98 -8.97 11.69 8.47
N LEU A 99 -8.53 10.52 8.01
CA LEU A 99 -9.37 9.48 7.45
C LEU A 99 -9.11 8.15 8.16
N ASP A 100 -10.18 7.41 8.40
CA ASP A 100 -10.12 6.03 8.85
C ASP A 100 -10.63 5.13 7.72
N LEU A 101 -9.72 4.32 7.20
CA LEU A 101 -9.94 3.54 5.98
C LEU A 101 -9.66 2.06 6.20
N ARG A 102 -10.44 1.21 5.56
CA ARG A 102 -10.07 -0.19 5.36
C ARG A 102 -9.34 -0.28 4.03
N CYS A 103 -8.07 -0.69 4.06
CA CYS A 103 -7.28 -0.90 2.86
C CYS A 103 -7.05 -2.40 2.67
N THR A 104 -7.32 -2.90 1.47
CA THR A 104 -6.98 -4.25 1.04
C THR A 104 -5.94 -4.18 -0.06
N ARG A 105 -4.83 -4.90 0.07
CA ARG A 105 -3.76 -4.97 -0.92
C ARG A 105 -3.43 -6.41 -1.29
N THR A 106 -3.17 -6.63 -2.57
CA THR A 106 -2.71 -7.89 -3.13
C THR A 106 -1.25 -7.74 -3.56
N TRP A 107 -0.39 -8.50 -2.91
CA TRP A 107 1.02 -8.64 -3.19
C TRP A 107 1.27 -9.89 -4.03
N ARG A 108 2.23 -9.81 -4.93
CA ARG A 108 2.64 -10.93 -5.78
C ARG A 108 4.16 -11.05 -5.80
N ALA A 109 4.66 -12.28 -5.66
CA ALA A 109 6.04 -12.61 -5.91
C ALA A 109 6.34 -12.50 -7.40
N PRO A 110 7.48 -11.95 -7.81
CA PRO A 110 7.86 -11.91 -9.21
C PRO A 110 8.28 -13.29 -9.70
N ASP A 111 8.13 -13.53 -11.00
CA ASP A 111 8.40 -14.83 -11.61
C ASP A 111 9.91 -15.16 -11.66
N ASP A 112 10.78 -14.16 -11.58
CA ASP A 112 12.24 -14.27 -11.65
C ASP A 112 12.94 -14.26 -10.28
N GLY A 113 12.18 -14.25 -9.18
CA GLY A 113 12.73 -14.18 -7.83
C GLY A 113 13.24 -12.80 -7.40
N GLY A 114 12.89 -11.74 -8.13
CA GLY A 114 13.07 -10.35 -7.71
C GLY A 114 12.23 -9.94 -6.49
N GLN A 115 11.90 -8.66 -6.39
CA GLN A 115 11.13 -8.10 -5.27
C GLN A 115 9.61 -8.30 -5.43
N TRP A 116 8.92 -8.62 -4.33
CA TRP A 116 7.46 -8.64 -4.25
C TRP A 116 6.87 -7.25 -4.51
N GLN A 117 5.76 -7.21 -5.24
CA GLN A 117 5.10 -5.96 -5.60
C GLN A 117 3.60 -6.00 -5.35
N ILE A 118 3.03 -4.82 -5.09
CA ILE A 118 1.58 -4.61 -5.02
C ILE A 118 1.04 -4.66 -6.44
N LEU A 119 0.20 -5.65 -6.71
CA LEU A 119 -0.49 -5.83 -7.98
C LEU A 119 -1.83 -5.09 -7.99
N ALA A 120 -2.55 -5.11 -6.87
CA ALA A 120 -3.86 -4.50 -6.76
C ALA A 120 -4.12 -3.99 -5.34
N GLY A 121 -5.03 -3.04 -5.24
CA GLY A 121 -5.55 -2.62 -3.94
C GLY A 121 -6.88 -1.89 -4.03
N HIS A 122 -7.52 -1.76 -2.89
CA HIS A 122 -8.76 -1.05 -2.71
C HIS A 122 -8.78 -0.43 -1.32
N MET A 123 -9.27 0.81 -1.22
CA MET A 123 -9.56 1.42 0.06
C MET A 123 -10.98 1.98 0.11
N SER A 124 -11.63 1.84 1.25
CA SER A 124 -12.95 2.40 1.54
C SER A 124 -12.95 2.99 2.95
N LEU A 125 -13.95 3.81 3.28
CA LEU A 125 -14.19 4.22 4.66
C LEU A 125 -14.41 2.97 5.54
N ALA A 126 -13.79 2.96 6.71
CA ALA A 126 -13.88 1.87 7.69
C ALA A 126 -15.16 1.94 8.54
#